data_AF-A0A376CIK3-F1
#
_entry.id   AF-A0A376CIK3-F1
#
_cell.length_a   1.000
_cell.length_b   1.000
_cell.length_c   1.000
_cell.angle_alpha   90.00
_cell.angle_beta   90.00
_cell.angle_gamma   90.00
#
_symmetry.space_group_name_H-M   'P 1'
#
loop_
_entity.id
_entity.type
_entity.pdbx_description
1 polymer ?
#
loop_
_entity_poly.entity_id
_entity_poly.type
_entity_poly.pdbx_seq_one_letter_code
_entity_poly.pdbx_strand_id
1 'polypeptide(L)'
;MATSHEKTYEVYNGVSEQDVPSAKWGWSELSPKTIQLAGWGSVIFLVAYNFGNHEGHVETIWLLSIAAIIAIGLILFALRPQLSQVRTLTGANQPVGYQEKDWDYDQKTLSGEYATLTDSQLRALNIDPARVAHLRELDNGSTAAKPVEANTTRVDRSGSTVADEK
;
A
#
# COMPACT_ATOMS: atom_id res chain seq x y z
N MET A 1 -40.81 10.32 15.90
CA MET A 1 -40.32 9.06 15.29
C MET A 1 -39.56 9.44 14.04
N ALA A 2 -38.23 9.47 14.07
CA ALA A 2 -37.43 9.75 12.87
C ALA A 2 -37.37 8.46 12.05
N THR A 3 -38.04 8.44 10.90
CA THR A 3 -37.98 7.33 9.95
C THR A 3 -36.56 7.30 9.37
N SER A 4 -35.73 6.38 9.85
CA SER A 4 -34.43 6.11 9.26
C SER A 4 -34.67 5.51 7.87
N HIS A 5 -34.63 6.33 6.82
CA HIS A 5 -34.61 5.83 5.46
C HIS A 5 -33.23 5.25 5.20
N GLU A 6 -33.08 3.95 5.44
CA GLU A 6 -31.96 3.20 4.92
C GLU A 6 -32.04 3.26 3.39
N LYS A 7 -31.12 4.02 2.77
CA LYS A 7 -31.08 4.18 1.32
C LYS A 7 -30.49 2.91 0.74
N THR A 8 -31.35 2.00 0.29
CA THR A 8 -30.95 0.78 -0.40
C THR A 8 -30.45 1.16 -1.80
N TYR A 9 -29.18 0.86 -2.08
CA TYR A 9 -28.60 1.09 -3.40
C TYR A 9 -28.59 -0.22 -4.16
N GLU A 10 -29.16 -0.22 -5.36
CA GLU A 10 -29.14 -1.39 -6.24
C GLU A 10 -27.83 -1.40 -7.04
N VAL A 11 -27.22 -2.59 -7.13
CA VAL A 11 -25.98 -2.80 -7.87
C VAL A 11 -26.29 -3.53 -9.17
N TYR A 12 -25.92 -2.92 -10.28
CA TYR A 12 -26.13 -3.44 -11.62
C TYR A 12 -24.78 -3.68 -12.29
N ASN A 13 -24.55 -4.92 -12.75
CA ASN A 13 -23.34 -5.33 -13.49
C ASN A 13 -21.98 -5.03 -12.78
N GLY A 14 -21.99 -4.68 -11.49
CA GLY A 14 -20.80 -4.33 -10.73
C GLY A 14 -20.65 -2.83 -10.46
N VAL A 15 -21.61 -2.00 -10.87
CA VAL A 15 -21.71 -0.57 -10.57
C VAL A 15 -22.93 -0.30 -9.69
N SER A 16 -22.73 0.49 -8.62
CA SER A 16 -23.80 0.90 -7.71
C SER A 16 -24.50 2.17 -8.20
N GLU A 17 -25.82 2.27 -8.01
CA GLU A 17 -26.56 3.53 -8.17
C GLU A 17 -26.06 4.65 -7.22
N GLN A 18 -25.32 4.27 -6.17
CA GLN A 18 -24.61 5.22 -5.31
C GLN A 18 -23.47 5.94 -6.04
N ASP A 19 -22.74 5.22 -6.90
CA ASP A 19 -21.58 5.76 -7.63
C ASP A 19 -22.02 6.50 -8.89
N VAL A 20 -22.95 5.91 -9.65
CA VAL A 20 -23.48 6.52 -10.88
C VAL A 20 -24.99 6.32 -10.98
N PRO A 21 -25.81 7.39 -11.06
CA PRO A 21 -27.27 7.29 -11.04
C PRO A 21 -27.86 6.55 -12.24
N SER A 22 -27.08 6.37 -13.32
CA SER A 22 -27.46 5.63 -14.52
C SER A 22 -26.92 4.19 -14.55
N ALA A 23 -26.49 3.63 -13.41
CA ALA A 23 -25.97 2.26 -13.33
C ALA A 23 -26.89 1.23 -14.03
N LYS A 24 -28.21 1.40 -13.88
CA LYS A 24 -29.22 0.57 -14.53
C LYS A 24 -29.28 0.66 -16.06
N TRP A 25 -28.89 1.79 -16.66
CA TRP A 25 -28.90 1.99 -18.12
C TRP A 25 -27.61 1.53 -18.83
N GLY A 26 -26.54 1.22 -18.08
CA GLY A 26 -25.33 0.60 -18.63
C GLY A 26 -24.39 1.53 -19.41
N TRP A 27 -24.72 2.81 -19.61
CA TRP A 27 -23.80 3.80 -20.21
C TRP A 27 -22.51 4.00 -19.40
N SER A 28 -22.59 3.78 -18.09
CA SER A 28 -21.53 4.10 -17.14
C SER A 28 -20.51 2.97 -16.97
N GLU A 29 -20.84 1.76 -17.41
CA GLU A 29 -19.96 0.61 -17.27
C GLU A 29 -19.35 0.24 -18.62
N LEU A 30 -18.08 0.59 -18.80
CA LEU A 30 -17.35 0.26 -20.00
C LEU A 30 -16.52 -1.01 -19.76
N SER A 31 -17.00 -2.14 -20.30
CA SER A 31 -16.30 -3.41 -20.13
C SER A 31 -14.91 -3.37 -20.80
N PRO A 32 -13.88 -3.99 -20.21
CA PRO A 32 -12.54 -4.04 -20.81
C PRO A 32 -12.55 -4.67 -22.22
N LYS A 33 -13.47 -5.60 -22.48
CA LYS A 33 -13.64 -6.23 -23.79
C LYS A 33 -14.14 -5.23 -24.84
N THR A 34 -15.11 -4.39 -24.47
CA THR A 34 -15.64 -3.34 -25.35
C THR A 34 -14.54 -2.34 -25.72
N ILE A 35 -13.73 -1.93 -24.73
CA ILE A 35 -12.59 -1.03 -24.95
C ILE A 35 -11.60 -1.63 -25.94
N GLN A 36 -11.24 -2.90 -25.76
CA GLN A 36 -10.29 -3.57 -26.65
C GLN A 36 -10.83 -3.70 -28.07
N LEU A 37 -12.11 -4.09 -28.23
CA LEU A 37 -12.71 -4.24 -29.55
C LEU A 37 -12.78 -2.90 -30.29
N ALA A 38 -13.28 -1.86 -29.62
CA ALA A 38 -13.37 -0.52 -30.20
C ALA A 38 -11.99 0.03 -30.55
N GLY A 39 -11.02 -0.10 -29.64
CA GLY A 39 -9.65 0.37 -29.85
C GLY A 39 -8.95 -0.32 -31.01
N TRP A 40 -9.00 -1.66 -31.07
CA TRP A 40 -8.40 -2.40 -32.20
C TRP A 40 -9.13 -2.12 -33.51
N GLY A 41 -10.44 -1.90 -33.48
CA GLY A 41 -11.21 -1.41 -34.62
C GLY A 41 -10.66 -0.08 -35.14
N SER A 42 -10.37 0.87 -34.25
CA SER A 42 -9.74 2.15 -34.63
C SER A 42 -8.33 1.98 -35.20
N VAL A 43 -7.50 1.10 -34.63
CA VAL A 43 -6.15 0.81 -35.16
C VAL A 43 -6.23 0.27 -36.59
N ILE A 44 -7.09 -0.73 -36.83
CA ILE A 44 -7.29 -1.32 -38.16
C ILE A 44 -7.76 -0.26 -39.15
N PHE A 45 -8.70 0.59 -38.73
CA PHE A 45 -9.21 1.67 -39.56
C PHE A 45 -8.12 2.67 -39.96
N LEU A 46 -7.31 3.13 -39.01
CA LEU A 46 -6.20 4.05 -39.28
C LEU A 46 -5.15 3.45 -40.21
N VAL A 47 -4.84 2.15 -40.04
CA VAL A 47 -3.92 1.45 -40.95
C VAL A 47 -4.53 1.34 -42.34
N ALA A 48 -5.81 0.99 -42.44
CA ALA A 48 -6.54 0.89 -43.71
C ALA A 48 -6.57 2.22 -44.47
N TYR A 49 -6.63 3.35 -43.76
CA TYR A 49 -6.58 4.69 -44.34
C TYR A 49 -5.30 5.03 -45.09
N ASN A 50 -4.23 4.24 -44.95
CA ASN A 50 -2.99 4.45 -45.72
C ASN A 50 -3.08 3.91 -47.16
N PHE A 51 -4.09 3.08 -47.46
CA PHE A 51 -4.28 2.53 -48.79
C PHE A 51 -5.15 3.48 -49.63
N GLY A 52 -4.51 4.26 -50.50
CA GLY A 52 -5.19 5.24 -51.32
C GLY A 52 -4.23 6.12 -52.11
N ASN A 53 -4.74 7.19 -52.70
CA ASN A 53 -3.96 8.14 -53.49
C ASN A 53 -3.28 9.18 -52.57
N HIS A 54 -2.33 8.75 -51.74
CA HIS A 54 -1.55 9.64 -50.88
C HIS A 54 -0.30 10.13 -51.63
N GLU A 55 -0.25 11.43 -51.90
CA GLU A 55 0.91 12.11 -52.46
C GLU A 55 1.72 12.72 -51.31
N GLY A 56 2.85 12.08 -50.95
CA GLY A 56 3.70 12.49 -49.84
C GLY A 56 3.49 11.67 -48.56
N HIS A 57 4.56 11.53 -47.76
CA HIS A 57 4.61 10.60 -46.64
C HIS A 57 4.15 11.18 -45.30
N VAL A 58 3.87 12.48 -45.23
CA VAL A 58 3.55 13.15 -43.97
C VAL A 58 2.28 12.58 -43.34
N GLU A 59 1.22 12.41 -44.14
CA GLU A 59 -0.05 11.83 -43.67
C GLU A 59 0.16 10.38 -43.19
N THR A 60 0.86 9.56 -43.96
CA THR A 60 1.19 8.18 -43.61
C THR A 60 1.92 8.09 -42.27
N ILE A 61 2.90 8.96 -42.05
CA ILE A 61 3.67 9.01 -40.80
C ILE A 61 2.76 9.34 -39.63
N TRP A 62 1.85 10.32 -39.78
CA TRP A 62 0.91 10.68 -38.72
C TRP A 62 -0.09 9.57 -38.43
N LEU A 63 -0.69 8.96 -39.45
CA LEU A 63 -1.65 7.86 -39.29
C LEU A 63 -1.00 6.65 -38.61
N LEU A 64 0.20 6.26 -39.04
CA LEU A 64 0.95 5.17 -38.41
C LEU A 64 1.39 5.51 -36.99
N SER A 65 1.81 6.74 -36.72
CA SER A 65 2.21 7.16 -35.36
C SER A 65 1.04 7.09 -34.39
N ILE A 66 -0.13 7.61 -34.78
CA ILE A 66 -1.34 7.56 -33.94
C ILE A 66 -1.80 6.11 -33.76
N ALA A 67 -1.82 5.31 -34.83
CA ALA A 67 -2.16 3.89 -34.76
C ALA A 67 -1.23 3.13 -33.80
N ALA A 68 0.08 3.39 -33.85
CA ALA A 68 1.06 2.79 -32.95
C ALA A 68 0.83 3.19 -31.49
N ILE A 69 0.56 4.47 -31.21
CA ILE A 69 0.27 4.96 -29.85
C ILE A 69 -0.97 4.26 -29.28
N ILE A 70 -2.05 4.18 -30.07
CA ILE A 70 -3.29 3.51 -29.64
C ILE A 70 -3.03 2.01 -29.39
N ALA A 71 -2.35 1.33 -30.32
CA ALA A 71 -2.04 -0.09 -30.19
C ALA A 71 -1.19 -0.39 -28.93
N ILE A 72 -0.16 0.42 -28.67
CA ILE A 72 0.67 0.29 -27.45
C ILE A 72 -0.20 0.53 -26.21
N GLY A 73 -1.04 1.57 -26.20
CA GLY A 73 -1.95 1.85 -25.10
C GLY A 73 -2.90 0.68 -24.80
N LEU A 74 -3.44 0.04 -25.83
CA LEU A 74 -4.32 -1.13 -25.69
C LEU A 74 -3.58 -2.37 -25.19
N ILE A 75 -2.34 -2.58 -25.62
CA ILE A 75 -1.50 -3.68 -25.13
C ILE A 75 -1.20 -3.45 -23.64
N LEU A 76 -0.76 -2.25 -23.25
CA LEU A 76 -0.53 -1.93 -21.83
C LEU A 76 -1.80 -2.08 -20.99
N PHE A 77 -2.95 -1.65 -21.53
CA PHE A 77 -4.26 -1.82 -20.88
C PHE A 77 -4.67 -3.29 -20.75
N ALA A 78 -4.34 -4.14 -21.74
CA ALA A 78 -4.58 -5.59 -21.68
C ALA A 78 -3.72 -6.25 -20.60
N LEU A 79 -2.44 -5.87 -20.57
CA LEU A 79 -1.45 -6.48 -19.68
C LEU A 79 -1.62 -6.05 -18.22
N ARG A 80 -2.26 -4.89 -17.97
CA ARG A 80 -2.45 -4.29 -16.64
C ARG A 80 -1.23 -4.52 -15.72
N PRO A 81 -0.02 -4.12 -16.15
CA PRO A 81 1.17 -4.38 -15.35
C PRO A 81 0.97 -3.77 -13.96
N GLN A 82 0.94 -4.63 -12.94
CA GLN A 82 0.82 -4.20 -11.56
C GLN A 82 2.16 -3.58 -11.16
N LEU A 83 2.27 -2.26 -11.34
CA LEU A 83 3.40 -1.52 -10.78
C LEU A 83 3.38 -1.70 -9.26
N SER A 84 4.54 -1.79 -8.63
CA SER A 84 4.61 -1.91 -7.17
C SER A 84 4.05 -0.64 -6.55
N GLN A 85 2.77 -0.66 -6.17
CA GLN A 85 2.16 0.45 -5.47
C GLN A 85 2.81 0.52 -4.08
N VAL A 86 3.51 1.61 -3.78
CA VAL A 86 3.95 1.90 -2.42
C VAL A 86 2.69 2.08 -1.58
N ARG A 87 2.34 1.05 -0.82
CA ARG A 87 1.28 1.15 0.19
C ARG A 87 1.89 1.92 1.35
N THR A 88 1.76 3.24 1.33
CA THR A 88 1.98 4.04 2.53
C THR A 88 1.00 3.52 3.58
N LEU A 89 1.50 2.76 4.54
CA LEU A 89 0.73 2.37 5.72
C LEU A 89 0.51 3.64 6.52
N THR A 90 -0.60 4.33 6.28
CA THR A 90 -1.09 5.34 7.19
C THR A 90 -1.34 4.66 8.54
N GLY A 91 -0.98 5.32 9.65
CA GLY A 91 -0.99 4.73 11.00
C GLY A 91 -2.32 4.12 11.47
N ALA A 92 -3.42 4.30 10.72
CA ALA A 92 -4.70 3.65 10.97
C ALA A 92 -4.76 2.16 10.53
N ASN A 93 -3.78 1.66 9.77
CA ASN A 93 -3.72 0.26 9.35
C ASN A 93 -2.46 -0.42 9.92
N GLN A 94 -2.43 -0.55 11.25
CA GLN A 94 -1.40 -1.29 11.95
C GLN A 94 -1.71 -2.80 11.90
N PRO A 95 -0.69 -3.66 11.75
CA PRO A 95 -0.92 -5.11 11.72
C PRO A 95 -1.45 -5.60 13.07
N VAL A 96 -2.20 -6.72 13.06
CA VAL A 96 -2.75 -7.33 14.27
C VAL A 96 -1.61 -7.62 15.25
N GLY A 97 -1.67 -7.00 16.43
CA GLY A 97 -0.67 -7.14 17.49
C GLY A 97 0.43 -6.07 17.51
N TYR A 98 0.37 -5.05 16.64
CA TYR A 98 1.23 -3.88 16.77
C TYR A 98 0.86 -3.12 18.05
N GLN A 99 1.86 -2.89 18.89
CA GLN A 99 1.75 -1.98 20.03
C GLN A 99 2.52 -0.71 19.70
N GLU A 100 1.86 0.43 19.82
CA GLU A 100 2.50 1.73 19.66
C GLU A 100 3.57 1.90 20.74
N LYS A 101 4.74 2.37 20.32
CA LYS A 101 5.80 2.77 21.23
C LYS A 101 5.34 4.00 22.01
N ASP A 102 5.52 3.98 23.32
CA ASP A 102 5.24 5.14 24.16
C ASP A 102 6.40 6.14 24.02
N TRP A 103 6.31 6.97 22.98
CA TRP A 103 7.34 7.94 22.65
C TRP A 103 7.59 8.95 23.76
N ASP A 104 6.54 9.33 24.50
CA ASP A 104 6.64 10.28 25.61
C ASP A 104 7.39 9.68 26.80
N TYR A 105 7.10 8.41 27.12
CA TYR A 105 7.82 7.68 28.17
C TYR A 105 9.28 7.47 27.78
N ASP A 106 9.53 6.97 26.57
CA ASP A 106 10.88 6.67 26.09
C ASP A 106 11.75 7.92 25.97
N GLN A 107 11.17 9.05 25.56
CA GLN A 107 11.89 10.32 25.52
C GLN A 107 12.25 10.82 26.93
N LYS A 108 11.31 10.73 27.88
CA LYS A 108 11.54 11.19 29.28
C LYS A 108 12.55 10.34 30.02
N THR A 109 12.57 9.03 29.76
CA THR A 109 13.45 8.08 30.43
C THR A 109 14.72 7.77 29.63
N LEU A 110 14.85 8.31 28.42
CA LEU A 110 15.92 8.01 27.47
C LEU A 110 16.07 6.51 27.20
N SER A 111 14.95 5.80 27.09
CA SER A 111 14.87 4.38 26.74
C SER A 111 14.48 4.16 25.27
N GLY A 112 14.46 2.90 24.83
CA GLY A 112 14.03 2.54 23.49
C GLY A 112 14.94 3.12 22.40
N GLU A 113 14.35 3.88 21.45
CA GLU A 113 15.15 4.53 20.38
C GLU A 113 16.09 5.60 20.94
N TYR A 114 15.73 6.20 22.08
CA TYR A 114 16.47 7.30 22.68
C TYR A 114 17.73 6.81 23.43
N ALA A 115 17.81 5.52 23.77
CA ALA A 115 18.97 4.94 24.45
C ALA A 115 20.23 4.98 23.57
N THR A 116 20.05 4.81 22.26
CA THR A 116 21.14 4.75 21.27
C THR A 116 21.54 6.13 20.71
N LEU A 117 21.01 7.23 21.25
CA LEU A 117 21.35 8.56 20.77
C LEU A 117 22.83 8.86 20.95
N THR A 118 23.44 9.51 19.96
CA THR A 118 24.81 10.04 20.07
C THR A 118 24.84 11.30 20.91
N ASP A 119 26.02 11.67 21.43
CA ASP A 119 26.18 12.85 22.29
C ASP A 119 25.89 14.18 21.57
N SER A 120 26.00 14.22 20.24
CA SER A 120 25.57 15.36 19.44
C SER A 120 24.05 15.44 19.36
N GLN A 121 23.36 14.30 19.22
CA GLN A 121 21.90 14.23 19.19
C GLN A 121 21.27 14.54 20.55
N LEU A 122 21.88 14.09 21.66
CA LEU A 122 21.44 14.48 23.00
C LEU A 122 21.50 16.00 23.20
N ARG A 123 22.60 16.63 22.77
CA ARG A 123 22.73 18.10 22.82
C ARG A 123 21.71 18.81 21.93
N ALA A 124 21.35 18.23 20.78
CA ALA A 124 20.29 18.77 19.94
C ALA A 124 18.91 18.74 20.62
N LEU A 125 18.70 17.80 21.55
CA LEU A 125 17.51 17.74 22.42
C LEU A 125 17.64 18.60 23.69
N ASN A 126 18.69 19.43 23.80
CA ASN A 126 19.04 20.21 24.99
C ASN A 126 19.33 19.34 26.24
N ILE A 127 19.80 18.11 26.02
CA ILE A 127 20.21 17.19 27.08
C ILE A 127 21.74 17.16 27.13
N ASP A 128 22.30 17.41 28.31
CA ASP A 128 23.74 17.32 28.53
C ASP A 128 24.16 15.83 28.63
N PRO A 129 25.06 15.34 27.75
CA PRO A 129 25.51 13.95 27.75
C PRO A 129 26.06 13.49 29.11
N ALA A 130 26.72 14.39 29.85
CA ALA A 130 27.27 14.06 31.16
C ALA A 130 26.19 13.68 32.19
N ARG A 131 24.99 14.27 32.09
CA ARG A 131 23.87 13.97 33.01
C ARG A 131 23.30 12.58 32.81
N VAL A 132 23.41 12.03 31.60
CA VAL A 132 22.78 10.76 31.20
C VAL A 132 23.79 9.64 30.99
N ALA A 133 25.08 9.91 31.20
CA ALA A 133 26.15 8.93 31.12
C ALA A 133 25.91 7.71 32.02
N HIS A 134 25.35 7.92 33.21
CA HIS A 134 25.01 6.85 34.16
C HIS A 134 23.94 5.89 33.60
N LEU A 135 23.02 6.37 32.76
CA LEU A 135 21.99 5.52 32.15
C LEU A 135 22.61 4.55 31.12
N ARG A 136 23.63 5.00 30.38
CA ARG A 136 24.37 4.15 29.45
C ARG A 136 25.25 3.13 30.16
N GLU A 137 25.82 3.50 31.31
CA GLU A 137 26.61 2.58 32.13
C GLU A 137 25.75 1.45 32.71
N LEU A 138 24.53 1.77 33.15
CA LEU A 138 23.56 0.78 33.63
C LEU A 138 23.13 -0.21 32.54
N ASP A 139 22.97 0.25 31.29
CA ASP A 139 22.65 -0.61 30.14
C ASP A 139 23.80 -1.59 29.80
N ASN A 140 25.04 -1.08 29.80
CA ASN A 140 26.24 -1.89 29.61
C ASN A 140 26.45 -2.90 30.77
N GLY A 141 26.10 -2.51 32.00
CA GLY A 141 26.18 -3.36 33.19
C GLY A 141 25.07 -4.42 33.26
N SER A 142 23.86 -4.12 32.78
CA SER A 142 22.74 -5.06 32.69
C SER A 142 23.02 -6.18 31.69
N THR A 143 23.70 -5.85 30.57
CA THR A 143 24.16 -6.85 29.59
C THR A 143 25.24 -7.79 30.15
N ALA A 144 25.95 -7.38 31.22
CA ALA A 144 26.96 -8.20 31.90
C ALA A 144 26.41 -9.06 33.06
N ALA A 145 25.15 -8.86 33.48
CA ALA A 145 24.53 -9.64 34.53
C ALA A 145 23.88 -10.91 33.96
N LYS A 146 24.60 -12.04 34.07
CA LYS A 146 24.24 -13.47 33.93
C LYS A 146 23.06 -13.85 33.01
N PRO A 147 23.24 -14.84 32.11
CA PRO A 147 22.14 -15.30 31.27
C PRO A 147 21.02 -15.81 32.18
N VAL A 148 19.89 -15.11 32.17
CA VAL A 148 18.65 -15.62 32.76
C VAL A 148 18.32 -16.85 31.94
N GLU A 149 18.50 -18.02 32.56
CA GLU A 149 18.12 -19.31 32.06
C GLU A 149 16.63 -19.24 31.68
N ALA A 150 16.38 -19.07 30.38
CA ALA A 150 15.04 -18.94 29.84
C ALA A 150 14.35 -20.30 29.99
N ASN A 151 13.66 -20.48 31.10
CA ASN A 151 12.75 -21.61 31.29
C ASN A 151 11.65 -21.49 30.24
N THR A 152 11.85 -22.19 29.12
CA THR A 152 11.01 -22.10 27.94
C THR A 152 9.80 -22.99 28.16
N THR A 153 8.86 -22.56 29.00
CA THR A 153 7.53 -23.17 29.00
C THR A 153 6.79 -22.64 27.78
N ARG A 154 6.94 -23.35 26.66
CA ARG A 154 6.15 -23.13 25.45
C ARG A 154 4.70 -23.51 25.75
N VAL A 155 3.88 -22.51 26.05
CA VAL A 155 2.43 -22.68 26.15
C VAL A 155 1.90 -22.87 24.72
N ASP A 156 1.45 -24.09 24.42
CA ASP A 156 0.72 -24.35 23.19
C ASP A 156 -0.71 -23.80 23.28
N ARG A 157 -1.35 -23.62 22.12
CA ARG A 157 -2.60 -22.89 21.95
C ARG A 157 -3.84 -23.72 22.36
N SER A 158 -3.69 -24.72 23.23
CA SER A 158 -4.78 -25.54 23.76
C SER A 158 -4.56 -25.72 25.26
N GLY A 159 -5.26 -24.98 26.11
CA GLY A 159 -5.00 -24.94 27.56
C GLY A 159 -5.11 -26.30 28.26
N SER A 160 -4.03 -27.10 28.23
CA SER A 160 -3.90 -28.36 28.95
C SER A 160 -2.46 -28.50 29.44
N THR A 161 -2.27 -28.33 30.74
CA THR A 161 -1.01 -28.62 31.43
C THR A 161 -0.80 -30.14 31.51
N VAL A 162 0.23 -30.67 30.87
CA VAL A 162 0.73 -32.02 31.15
C VAL A 162 1.95 -31.87 32.06
N ALA A 163 1.78 -32.25 33.32
CA ALA A 163 2.89 -32.45 34.24
C ALA A 163 3.51 -33.81 33.92
N ASP A 164 4.77 -33.84 33.48
CA ASP A 164 5.53 -35.08 33.34
C ASP A 164 6.25 -35.35 34.67
N GLU A 165 5.95 -36.51 35.23
CA GLU A 165 6.53 -37.05 36.47
C GLU A 165 7.61 -38.06 36.08
N LYS A 166 8.80 -37.86 36.69
CA LYS A 166 10.05 -38.66 36.67
C LYS A 166 11.02 -38.49 35.50
#